data_AF-A0A164VLV7-F1
#
_entry.id   AF-A0A164VLV7-F1
#
_cell.length_a   1.000
_cell.length_b   1.000
_cell.length_c   1.000
_cell.angle_alpha   90.00
_cell.angle_beta   90.00
_cell.angle_gamma   90.00
#
_symmetry.space_group_name_H-M   'P 1'
#
loop_
_entity.id
_entity.type
_entity.pdbx_description
1 polymer ?
#
loop_
_entity_poly.entity_id
_entity_poly.type
_entity_poly.pdbx_seq_one_letter_code
_entity_poly.pdbx_strand_id
1 'polypeptide(L)'
;METEKLILVQGFRCIETRFNEKCKAGHMLFYKEHAVRNSHPSKPVGKTLFILNVPPYYTEGFKVGYVVYKEISSLKKAMKMKWQTNIFSTNDSPIKTGLEKWISEYESSFIDPKELQSEIDNYMKEFDDRKKREEEEEKLKEGQPDNDGWIT
;
A
#
# COMPACT_ATOMS: atom_id res chain seq x y z
N MET A 1 31.34 -23.65 5.00
CA MET A 1 31.05 -22.39 5.69
C MET A 1 31.74 -21.28 4.94
N GLU A 2 31.09 -20.73 3.93
CA GLU A 2 31.63 -19.69 3.08
C GLU A 2 30.98 -18.37 3.52
N THR A 3 31.79 -17.49 4.09
CA THR A 3 31.33 -16.20 4.59
C THR A 3 31.09 -15.28 3.40
N GLU A 4 29.87 -15.28 2.87
CA GLU A 4 29.45 -14.32 1.84
C GLU A 4 29.76 -12.89 2.29
N LYS A 5 30.57 -12.22 1.48
CA LYS A 5 31.09 -10.89 1.73
C LYS A 5 29.94 -9.89 1.60
N LEU A 6 29.72 -9.06 2.61
CA LEU A 6 28.75 -7.95 2.54
C LEU A 6 29.14 -7.02 1.38
N ILE A 7 28.38 -7.07 0.28
CA ILE A 7 28.61 -6.23 -0.90
C ILE A 7 28.02 -4.85 -0.61
N LEU A 8 28.87 -3.83 -0.60
CA LEU A 8 28.50 -2.43 -0.42
C LEU A 8 28.67 -1.68 -1.74
N VAL A 9 27.60 -1.05 -2.23
CA VAL A 9 27.60 -0.22 -3.44
C VAL A 9 27.05 1.15 -3.08
N GLN A 10 27.89 2.20 -3.12
CA GLN A 10 27.51 3.58 -2.79
C GLN A 10 26.74 3.73 -1.45
N GLY A 11 27.13 2.95 -0.42
CA GLY A 11 26.48 2.95 0.89
C GLY A 11 25.21 2.10 0.99
N PHE A 12 24.79 1.46 -0.11
CA PHE A 12 23.78 0.40 -0.07
C PHE A 12 24.41 -0.95 0.21
N ARG A 13 23.76 -1.73 1.06
CA ARG A 13 24.01 -3.16 1.20
C ARG A 13 23.24 -3.90 0.14
N CYS A 14 23.80 -5.00 -0.36
CA CYS A 14 23.16 -5.82 -1.37
C CYS A 14 22.72 -7.15 -0.77
N ILE A 15 21.60 -7.68 -1.24
CA ILE A 15 21.15 -9.05 -0.97
C ILE A 15 20.74 -9.69 -2.30
N GLU A 16 21.28 -10.87 -2.58
CA GLU A 16 20.83 -11.70 -3.70
C GLU A 16 19.57 -12.47 -3.29
N THR A 17 18.60 -12.46 -4.17
CA THR A 17 17.29 -13.06 -3.94
C THR A 17 16.89 -13.88 -5.16
N ARG A 18 16.05 -14.89 -4.96
CA ARG A 18 15.57 -15.76 -6.05
C ARG A 18 14.07 -15.88 -5.99
N PHE A 19 13.45 -16.01 -7.16
CA PHE A 19 12.01 -16.18 -7.23
C PHE A 19 11.57 -17.48 -6.57
N ASN A 20 12.17 -18.61 -6.93
CA ASN A 20 11.94 -19.92 -6.32
C ASN A 20 13.23 -20.76 -6.36
N GLU A 21 13.23 -21.93 -5.73
CA GLU A 21 14.38 -22.86 -5.70
C GLU A 21 14.86 -23.33 -7.08
N LYS A 22 13.93 -23.42 -8.04
CA LYS A 22 14.22 -23.85 -9.42
C LYS A 22 14.90 -22.76 -10.24
N CYS A 23 14.73 -21.50 -9.85
CA CYS A 23 15.26 -20.35 -10.55
C CYS A 23 16.76 -20.19 -10.26
N LYS A 24 17.58 -20.33 -11.30
CA LYS A 24 19.03 -20.10 -11.21
C LYS A 24 19.40 -18.61 -11.30
N ALA A 25 18.49 -17.78 -11.80
CA ALA A 25 18.72 -16.34 -11.93
C ALA A 25 18.51 -15.66 -10.57
N GLY A 26 19.56 -15.01 -10.08
CA GLY A 26 19.51 -14.14 -8.91
C GLY A 26 19.03 -12.73 -9.29
N HIS A 27 18.31 -12.10 -8.37
CA HIS A 27 17.92 -10.70 -8.43
C HIS A 27 18.51 -9.97 -7.21
N MET A 28 19.23 -8.88 -7.45
CA MET A 28 19.86 -8.12 -6.37
C MET A 28 18.95 -7.01 -5.86
N LEU A 29 18.64 -7.02 -4.57
CA LEU A 29 18.06 -5.89 -3.87
C LEU A 29 19.15 -5.03 -3.24
N PHE A 30 18.97 -3.72 -3.30
CA PHE A 30 19.87 -2.77 -2.65
C PHE A 30 19.12 -2.10 -1.50
N TYR A 31 19.69 -2.07 -0.31
CA TYR A 31 19.02 -1.50 0.85
C TYR A 31 19.96 -0.65 1.70
N LYS A 32 19.40 0.39 2.31
CA LYS A 32 20.09 1.24 3.29
C LYS A 32 19.10 1.85 4.26
N GLU A 33 19.60 2.39 5.36
CA GLU A 33 18.79 3.20 6.25
C GLU A 33 18.26 4.43 5.50
N HIS A 34 16.96 4.68 5.64
CA HIS A 34 16.33 5.84 5.03
C HIS A 34 16.81 7.10 5.76
N ALA A 35 17.53 7.94 5.03
CA ALA A 35 18.01 9.23 5.51
C ALA A 35 17.36 10.35 4.71
N VAL A 36 16.49 11.13 5.36
CA VAL A 36 15.88 12.34 4.81
C VAL A 36 16.14 13.51 5.76
N ARG A 37 16.34 14.70 5.18
CA ARG A 37 16.51 15.94 5.95
C ARG A 37 15.19 16.38 6.62
N ASN A 38 14.06 16.07 5.99
CA ASN A 38 12.73 16.37 6.50
C ASN A 38 12.04 15.07 6.92
N SER A 39 11.70 14.96 8.20
CA SER A 39 10.99 13.80 8.76
C SER A 39 9.54 13.79 8.27
N HIS A 40 9.05 12.64 7.82
CA HIS A 40 7.63 12.44 7.48
C HIS A 40 7.04 11.37 8.42
N PRO A 41 5.82 11.55 8.98
CA PRO A 41 5.24 10.59 9.93
C PRO A 41 5.16 9.15 9.41
N SER A 42 4.90 8.98 8.11
CA SER A 42 4.85 7.65 7.47
C SER A 42 6.22 7.03 7.20
N LYS A 43 7.31 7.81 7.27
CA LYS A 43 8.70 7.37 7.03
C LYS A 43 9.61 7.94 8.12
N PRO A 44 9.41 7.50 9.38
CA PRO A 44 10.16 8.03 10.51
C PRO A 44 11.66 7.75 10.36
N VAL A 45 12.47 8.77 10.66
CA VAL A 45 13.94 8.70 10.66
C VAL A 45 14.42 7.66 11.68
N GLY A 46 15.42 6.86 11.32
CA GLY A 46 15.97 5.82 12.21
C GLY A 46 15.09 4.57 12.38
N LYS A 47 13.88 4.56 11.80
CA LYS A 47 12.96 3.40 11.81
C LYS A 47 12.64 2.88 10.42
N THR A 48 13.07 3.56 9.36
CA THR A 48 12.70 3.23 7.99
C THR A 48 13.90 2.68 7.22
N LEU A 49 13.72 1.53 6.56
CA LEU A 49 14.65 0.98 5.59
C LEU A 49 14.22 1.37 4.18
N PHE A 50 15.16 1.85 3.40
CA PHE A 50 14.98 2.19 2.00
C PHE A 50 15.53 1.07 1.12
N ILE A 51 14.68 0.52 0.26
CA ILE A 51 15.02 -0.59 -0.64
C ILE A 51 14.85 -0.12 -2.09
N LEU A 52 15.82 -0.46 -2.93
CA LEU A 52 15.84 -0.23 -4.36
C LEU A 52 15.91 -1.54 -5.13
N ASN A 53 15.53 -1.45 -6.40
CA ASN A 53 15.45 -2.56 -7.33
C ASN A 53 14.47 -3.62 -6.84
N VAL A 54 13.31 -3.23 -6.29
CA VAL A 54 12.29 -4.20 -5.88
C VAL A 54 11.80 -4.99 -7.11
N PRO A 55 11.68 -6.33 -7.04
CA PRO A 55 11.27 -7.13 -8.19
C PRO A 55 9.82 -6.82 -8.61
N PRO A 56 9.48 -7.00 -9.90
CA PRO A 56 8.16 -6.64 -10.42
C PRO A 56 7.02 -7.50 -9.87
N TYR A 57 7.31 -8.67 -9.31
CA TYR A 57 6.31 -9.55 -8.71
C TYR A 57 5.87 -9.11 -7.29
N TYR A 58 6.53 -8.12 -6.69
CA TYR A 58 6.14 -7.60 -5.36
C TYR A 58 5.29 -6.34 -5.43
N THR A 59 5.58 -5.44 -6.37
CA THR A 59 4.91 -4.14 -6.45
C THR A 59 4.57 -3.80 -7.89
N GLU A 60 3.36 -3.30 -8.10
CA GLU A 60 2.98 -2.66 -9.36
C GLU A 60 3.47 -1.21 -9.32
N GLY A 61 4.45 -0.87 -10.16
CA GLY A 61 4.98 0.50 -10.27
C GLY A 61 6.45 0.64 -9.88
N PHE A 62 6.76 1.66 -9.07
CA PHE A 62 8.15 2.05 -8.79
C PHE A 62 8.92 0.92 -8.10
N LYS A 63 10.15 0.66 -8.56
CA LYS A 63 11.06 -0.37 -8.02
C LYS A 63 11.71 0.04 -6.68
N VAL A 64 10.93 0.67 -5.81
CA VAL A 64 11.38 1.29 -4.56
C VAL A 64 10.43 0.90 -3.44
N GLY A 65 10.99 0.44 -2.32
CA GLY A 65 10.24 0.04 -1.13
C GLY A 65 10.68 0.81 0.12
N TYR A 66 9.74 1.03 1.03
CA TYR A 66 10.00 1.55 2.36
C TYR A 66 9.48 0.56 3.39
N VAL A 67 10.37 0.07 4.27
CA VAL A 67 9.98 -0.84 5.36
C VAL A 67 10.14 -0.09 6.68
N VAL A 68 9.03 0.13 7.38
CA VAL A 68 9.00 0.84 8.65
C VAL A 68 8.97 -0.18 9.79
N TYR A 69 10.00 -0.16 10.62
CA TYR A 69 10.09 -1.01 11.79
C TYR A 69 9.39 -0.35 12.99
N LYS A 70 8.71 -1.17 13.79
CA LYS A 70 8.14 -0.73 15.07
C LYS A 70 9.20 -0.11 15.98
N GLU A 71 10.35 -0.78 16.10
CA GLU A 71 11.48 -0.39 16.96
C GLU A 71 12.75 -0.04 16.17
N ILE A 72 13.48 1.00 16.61
CA ILE A 72 14.77 1.41 16.02
C ILE A 72 15.81 0.30 16.15
N SER A 73 15.78 -0.44 17.26
CA SER A 73 16.69 -1.56 17.51
C SER A 73 16.53 -2.66 16.47
N SER A 74 15.30 -2.89 15.98
CA SER A 74 15.01 -3.87 14.93
C SER A 74 15.62 -3.45 13.60
N LEU A 75 15.58 -2.16 13.23
CA LEU A 75 16.28 -1.67 12.03
C LEU A 75 17.79 -1.88 12.14
N LYS A 76 18.39 -1.53 13.29
CA LYS A 76 19.83 -1.74 13.52
C LYS A 76 20.22 -3.21 13.44
N LYS A 77 19.36 -4.11 13.94
CA LYS A 77 19.55 -5.57 13.82
C LYS A 77 19.44 -6.02 12.36
N ALA A 78 18.40 -5.61 11.65
CA ALA A 78 18.20 -5.93 10.23
C ALA A 78 19.37 -5.45 9.35
N MET A 79 19.89 -4.25 9.64
CA MET A 79 21.08 -3.71 8.98
C MET A 79 22.34 -4.53 9.30
N LYS A 80 22.51 -5.04 10.52
CA LYS A 80 23.69 -5.84 10.91
C LYS A 80 23.61 -7.31 10.52
N MET A 81 22.39 -7.82 10.30
CA MET A 81 22.15 -9.21 9.97
C MET A 81 22.82 -9.58 8.64
N LYS A 82 23.39 -10.79 8.59
CA LYS A 82 23.80 -11.40 7.33
C LYS A 82 22.60 -12.15 6.78
N TRP A 83 22.10 -11.65 5.67
CA TRP A 83 21.02 -12.28 4.95
C TRP A 83 21.61 -13.36 4.06
N GLN A 84 21.04 -14.57 4.09
CA GLN A 84 21.37 -15.63 3.14
C GLN A 84 20.56 -15.41 1.85
N THR A 85 20.83 -16.19 0.81
CA THR A 85 20.03 -16.15 -0.43
C THR A 85 18.56 -16.42 -0.12
N ASN A 86 17.75 -15.37 -0.16
CA ASN A 86 16.34 -15.46 0.20
C ASN A 86 15.52 -15.93 -1.02
N ILE A 87 14.77 -16.99 -0.82
CA ILE A 87 13.74 -17.45 -1.76
C ILE A 87 12.44 -16.74 -1.42
N PHE A 88 11.80 -16.14 -2.42
CA PHE A 88 10.58 -15.37 -2.20
C PHE A 88 9.30 -16.18 -2.36
N SER A 89 9.21 -17.03 -3.39
CA SER A 89 8.09 -17.95 -3.57
C SER A 89 8.46 -19.30 -2.95
N THR A 90 7.96 -19.55 -1.75
CA THR A 90 8.05 -20.85 -1.07
C THR A 90 6.90 -21.77 -1.49
N ASN A 91 7.02 -23.07 -1.23
CA ASN A 91 5.93 -24.02 -1.49
C ASN A 91 4.71 -23.76 -0.57
N ASP A 92 4.94 -23.23 0.63
CA ASP A 92 3.88 -22.91 1.60
C ASP A 92 3.13 -21.62 1.25
N SER A 93 3.79 -20.66 0.61
CA SER A 93 3.19 -19.39 0.17
C SER A 93 3.72 -19.01 -1.21
N PRO A 94 3.16 -19.60 -2.29
CA PRO A 94 3.60 -19.30 -3.64
C PRO A 94 3.17 -17.90 -4.06
N ILE A 95 4.07 -17.17 -4.73
CA ILE A 95 3.75 -15.86 -5.31
C ILE A 95 3.12 -16.10 -6.68
N LYS A 96 1.83 -15.78 -6.80
CA LYS A 96 1.11 -15.81 -8.09
C LYS A 96 1.72 -14.79 -9.05
N THR A 97 2.08 -15.23 -10.25
CA THR A 97 2.63 -14.37 -11.31
C THR A 97 2.07 -14.78 -12.68
N GLY A 98 2.20 -13.92 -13.68
CA GLY A 98 1.76 -14.21 -15.05
C GLY A 98 0.26 -14.46 -15.15
N LEU A 99 -0.12 -15.54 -15.85
CA LEU A 99 -1.52 -15.87 -16.13
C LEU A 99 -2.34 -16.13 -14.86
N GLU A 100 -1.79 -16.86 -13.89
CA GLU A 100 -2.51 -17.15 -12.64
C GLU A 100 -2.87 -15.88 -11.88
N LYS A 101 -1.94 -14.91 -11.87
CA LYS A 101 -2.17 -13.58 -11.30
C LYS A 101 -3.30 -12.88 -12.06
N TRP A 102 -3.20 -12.79 -13.39
CA TRP A 102 -4.19 -12.08 -14.22
C TRP A 102 -5.58 -12.71 -14.17
N ILE A 103 -5.68 -14.04 -14.08
CA ILE A 103 -6.95 -14.74 -13.90
C ILE A 103 -7.56 -14.34 -12.54
N SER A 104 -6.78 -14.41 -11.45
CA SER A 104 -7.27 -14.00 -10.12
C SER A 104 -7.67 -12.52 -10.08
N GLU A 105 -6.94 -11.64 -10.75
CA GLU A 105 -7.27 -10.20 -10.84
C GLU A 105 -8.55 -9.96 -11.64
N TYR A 106 -8.71 -10.65 -12.76
CA TYR A 106 -9.93 -10.60 -13.56
C TYR A 106 -11.12 -11.14 -12.78
N GLU A 107 -10.96 -12.25 -12.07
CA GLU A 107 -11.99 -12.80 -11.18
C GLU A 107 -12.37 -11.83 -10.05
N SER A 108 -11.39 -11.11 -9.50
CA SER A 108 -11.63 -10.11 -8.45
C SER A 108 -12.28 -8.83 -8.96
N SER A 109 -12.25 -8.60 -10.28
CA SER A 109 -12.94 -7.45 -10.90
C SER A 109 -14.45 -7.65 -11.01
N PHE A 110 -14.94 -8.87 -10.79
CA PHE A 110 -16.37 -9.13 -10.72
C PHE A 110 -16.94 -8.58 -9.41
N ILE A 111 -17.79 -7.57 -9.53
CA ILE A 111 -18.55 -7.02 -8.41
C ILE A 111 -19.73 -7.95 -8.14
N ASP A 112 -19.97 -8.34 -6.89
CA ASP A 112 -21.19 -9.07 -6.53
C ASP A 112 -22.39 -8.13 -6.74
N PRO A 113 -23.38 -8.50 -7.58
CA PRO A 113 -24.57 -7.69 -7.79
C PRO A 113 -25.28 -7.28 -6.50
N LYS A 114 -25.20 -8.09 -5.44
CA LYS A 114 -25.81 -7.79 -4.15
C LYS A 114 -25.07 -6.70 -3.39
N GLU A 115 -23.74 -6.74 -3.39
CA GLU A 115 -22.94 -5.67 -2.76
C GLU A 115 -23.16 -4.35 -3.48
N LEU A 116 -23.15 -4.38 -4.82
CA LEU A 116 -23.45 -3.20 -5.64
C LEU A 116 -24.85 -2.63 -5.35
N GLN A 117 -25.86 -3.51 -5.29
CA GLN A 117 -27.22 -3.07 -4.96
C GLN A 117 -27.28 -2.42 -3.58
N SER A 118 -26.58 -2.98 -2.59
CA SER A 118 -26.55 -2.39 -1.24
C SER A 118 -25.85 -1.02 -1.21
N GLU A 119 -24.82 -0.82 -2.02
CA GLU A 119 -24.15 0.47 -2.18
C GLU A 119 -25.07 1.50 -2.82
N ILE A 120 -25.82 1.11 -3.87
CA ILE A 120 -26.84 1.96 -4.52
C ILE A 120 -27.95 2.32 -3.53
N ASP A 121 -28.48 1.35 -2.79
CA ASP A 121 -29.57 1.58 -1.83
C ASP A 121 -29.13 2.53 -0.71
N ASN A 122 -27.90 2.37 -0.20
CA ASN A 122 -27.33 3.30 0.78
C ASN A 122 -27.16 4.70 0.20
N TYR A 123 -26.65 4.81 -1.03
CA TYR A 123 -26.50 6.10 -1.71
C TYR A 123 -27.84 6.81 -1.92
N MET A 124 -28.87 6.07 -2.38
CA MET A 124 -30.22 6.62 -2.57
C MET A 124 -30.83 7.09 -1.26
N LYS A 125 -30.64 6.34 -0.18
CA LYS A 125 -31.09 6.73 1.16
C LYS A 125 -30.41 8.03 1.63
N GLU A 126 -29.09 8.13 1.49
CA GLU A 126 -28.36 9.36 1.85
C GLU A 126 -28.77 10.56 0.99
N PHE A 127 -29.09 10.33 -0.29
CA PHE A 127 -29.56 11.35 -1.21
C PHE A 127 -30.96 11.84 -0.82
N ASP A 128 -31.91 10.92 -0.57
CA ASP A 128 -33.27 11.24 -0.15
C ASP A 128 -33.29 11.98 1.20
N ASP A 129 -32.44 11.58 2.15
CA ASP A 129 -32.30 12.25 3.45
C ASP A 129 -31.75 13.68 3.29
N ARG A 130 -30.81 13.88 2.37
CA ARG A 130 -30.26 15.21 2.07
C ARG A 130 -31.32 16.09 1.41
N LYS A 131 -32.04 15.56 0.43
CA LYS A 131 -33.11 16.27 -0.28
C LYS A 131 -34.23 16.69 0.66
N LYS A 132 -34.66 15.82 1.58
CA LYS A 132 -35.65 16.17 2.59
C LYS A 132 -35.20 17.31 3.50
N ARG A 133 -33.95 17.31 3.96
CA ARG A 133 -33.42 18.42 4.77
C ARG A 133 -33.38 19.73 3.99
N GLU A 134 -32.98 19.70 2.72
CA GLU A 134 -32.99 20.88 1.84
C GLU A 134 -34.42 21.41 1.67
N GLU A 135 -35.41 20.54 1.40
CA GLU A 135 -36.82 20.92 1.29
C GLU A 135 -37.41 21.44 2.61
N GLU A 136 -37.00 20.88 3.75
CA GLU A 136 -37.39 21.36 5.09
C GLU A 136 -36.79 22.74 5.38
N GLU A 137 -35.53 22.97 5.01
CA GLU A 137 -34.85 24.27 5.13
C GLU A 137 -35.47 25.33 4.20
N GLU A 138 -35.86 24.96 2.98
CA GLU A 138 -36.58 25.83 2.05
C GLU A 138 -37.96 26.23 2.61
N LYS A 139 -38.75 25.26 3.10
CA LYS A 139 -40.05 25.54 3.75
C LYS A 139 -39.91 26.39 5.01
N LEU A 140 -38.82 26.22 5.79
CA LEU A 140 -38.56 27.03 6.97
C LEU A 140 -38.20 28.48 6.60
N LYS A 141 -37.50 28.68 5.47
CA LYS A 141 -37.19 30.01 4.93
C LYS A 141 -38.42 30.68 4.32
N GLU A 142 -39.29 29.94 3.64
CA GLU A 142 -40.60 30.44 3.16
C GLU A 142 -41.54 30.83 4.31
N GLY A 143 -41.37 30.26 5.50
CA GLY A 143 -42.15 30.56 6.69
C GLY A 143 -41.61 31.68 7.60
N GLN A 144 -40.45 32.27 7.28
CA GLN A 144 -39.93 33.43 8.04
C GLN A 144 -40.42 34.74 7.40
N PRO A 145 -41.09 35.63 8.15
CA PRO A 145 -41.53 36.90 7.62
C PRO A 145 -40.30 37.78 7.32
N ASP A 146 -40.19 38.24 6.08
CA ASP A 146 -39.24 39.30 5.74
C ASP A 146 -39.52 40.56 6.59
N ASN A 147 -38.46 41.31 6.86
CA ASN A 147 -38.43 42.48 7.76
C ASN A 147 -39.32 43.67 7.33
N ASP A 148 -40.18 43.47 6.32
CA ASP A 148 -41.08 44.48 5.74
C ASP A 148 -42.54 43.99 5.56
N GLY A 149 -42.94 42.85 6.15
CA GLY A 149 -44.36 42.60 6.45
C GLY A 149 -45.33 42.48 5.26
N TRP A 150 -44.91 41.88 4.14
CA TRP A 150 -45.84 41.41 3.09
C TRP A 150 -45.54 39.94 2.74
N ILE A 151 -46.61 39.15 2.54
CA ILE A 151 -46.56 37.72 2.18
C ILE A 151 -47.07 37.58 0.73
N THR A 152 -46.38 36.79 -0.09
CA THR A 152 -46.91 36.18 -1.33
C THR A 152 -46.76 34.68 -1.28
#